data_AF-A0A1F8LMS9-F1
#
_entry.id   AF-A0A1F8LMS9-F1
#
_cell.length_a   1.000
_cell.length_b   1.000
_cell.length_c   1.000
_cell.angle_alpha   90.00
_cell.angle_beta   90.00
_cell.angle_gamma   90.00
#
_symmetry.space_group_name_H-M   'P 1'
#
loop_
_entity.id
_entity.type
_entity.pdbx_description
1 polymer ?
#
loop_
_entity_poly.entity_id
_entity_poly.type
_entity_poly.pdbx_seq_one_letter_code
_entity_poly.pdbx_strand_id
1 'polypeptide(L)'
;MPDENTKEGGTNSDKGQTSGDKGGSTRVTLAKEEHDKLVADAKASSGRVRKISELEREKTRLSDALNSATSRLDDLERRMEEARYNEIKDDPVKLRTYQDERSVTKRERELEEREKGFNKTKTELEDRIAELEKANTTSTVNLIAARYNLKADDLLDLGITDPEKLEKVASKLKPGDDGGGDQGNQDNTWKPDSNDGKGAGKPDFETMSPEAMDKYFKEHKSA
;
A
#
# COMPACT_ATOMS: atom_id res chain seq x y z
N MET A 1 10.29 49.44 36.86
CA MET A 1 11.43 48.85 37.57
C MET A 1 11.05 47.42 37.92
N PRO A 2 11.69 46.39 37.36
CA PRO A 2 11.62 45.04 37.88
C PRO A 2 12.86 44.74 38.74
N ASP A 3 12.60 44.23 39.95
CA ASP A 3 13.59 43.87 40.96
C ASP A 3 14.35 42.58 40.62
N GLU A 4 15.64 42.62 40.94
CA GLU A 4 16.60 41.52 40.97
C GLU A 4 16.36 40.60 42.18
N ASN A 5 16.35 39.28 41.94
CA ASN A 5 16.73 38.26 42.93
C ASN A 5 16.86 36.92 42.16
N THR A 6 18.01 36.25 42.08
CA THR A 6 18.62 35.55 43.22
C THR A 6 20.04 35.11 42.90
N LYS A 7 20.89 35.24 43.92
CA LYS A 7 22.30 34.84 44.00
C LYS A 7 22.52 33.34 44.04
N GLU A 8 23.59 32.94 43.37
CA GLU A 8 24.73 32.13 43.84
C GLU A 8 24.54 31.22 45.06
N GLY A 9 24.74 29.92 44.83
CA GLY A 9 25.11 28.95 45.85
C GLY A 9 26.28 28.11 45.36
N GLY A 10 27.47 28.34 45.90
CA GLY A 10 28.59 27.40 45.81
C GLY A 10 28.73 26.61 47.10
N THR A 11 29.29 25.40 47.03
CA THR A 11 30.20 24.83 48.05
C THR A 11 30.90 23.57 47.52
N ASN A 12 32.23 23.63 47.51
CA ASN A 12 33.24 22.68 47.96
C ASN A 12 33.06 21.14 47.83
N SER A 13 34.05 20.57 47.13
CA SER A 13 34.98 19.50 47.56
C SER A 13 34.44 18.23 48.23
N ASP A 14 34.64 17.08 47.56
CA ASP A 14 35.05 15.87 48.26
C ASP A 14 35.97 14.98 47.40
N LYS A 15 37.11 14.61 47.99
CA LYS A 15 38.07 13.63 47.45
C LYS A 15 37.69 12.28 48.03
N GLY A 16 36.97 11.47 47.26
CA GLY A 16 36.72 10.06 47.57
C GLY A 16 37.47 9.14 46.61
N GLN A 17 38.69 8.70 46.99
CA GLN A 17 39.20 7.43 46.50
C GLN A 17 38.28 6.32 47.01
N THR A 18 37.67 5.54 46.13
CA THR A 18 37.10 4.26 46.49
C THR A 18 37.71 3.16 45.62
N SER A 19 38.06 2.11 46.34
CA SER A 19 38.74 0.88 45.97
C SER A 19 38.03 0.12 44.87
N GLY A 20 38.83 -0.62 44.09
CA GLY A 20 38.38 -1.32 42.90
C GLY A 20 37.25 -2.32 43.10
N ASP A 21 36.57 -2.56 41.99
CA ASP A 21 35.83 -3.78 41.78
C ASP A 21 36.17 -4.34 40.39
N LYS A 22 36.59 -5.61 40.37
CA LYS A 22 36.93 -6.37 39.18
C LYS A 22 35.63 -6.81 38.50
N GLY A 23 34.96 -5.88 37.83
CA GLY A 23 33.92 -6.19 36.88
C GLY A 23 34.55 -6.43 35.51
N GLY A 24 34.65 -7.69 35.08
CA GLY A 24 35.06 -8.07 33.74
C GLY A 24 34.09 -7.50 32.70
N SER A 25 34.30 -6.24 32.32
CA SER A 25 33.71 -5.66 31.13
C SER A 25 34.50 -6.21 29.95
N THR A 26 33.87 -7.06 29.16
CA THR A 26 34.30 -7.36 27.79
C THR A 26 34.22 -6.06 27.00
N ARG A 27 35.21 -5.18 27.20
CA ARG A 27 35.44 -3.99 26.39
C ARG A 27 35.87 -4.51 25.04
N VAL A 28 34.91 -4.66 24.13
CA VAL A 28 35.16 -4.86 22.71
C VAL A 28 36.04 -3.68 22.28
N THR A 29 37.34 -3.93 22.09
CA THR A 29 38.26 -2.97 21.51
C THR A 29 37.95 -2.92 20.02
N LEU A 30 36.93 -2.14 19.65
CA LEU A 30 36.67 -1.79 18.27
C LEU A 30 37.93 -1.13 17.70
N ALA A 31 38.30 -1.51 16.47
CA ALA A 31 39.37 -0.79 15.78
C ALA A 31 38.97 0.68 15.70
N LYS A 32 39.94 1.61 15.82
CA LYS A 32 39.68 3.06 15.85
C LYS A 32 38.79 3.51 14.68
N GLU A 33 38.96 2.87 13.52
CA GLU A 33 38.17 3.08 12.31
C GLU A 33 36.69 2.67 12.45
N GLU A 34 36.39 1.57 13.16
CA GLU A 34 35.02 1.11 13.43
C GLU A 34 34.32 2.03 14.43
N HIS A 35 35.04 2.48 15.45
CA HIS A 35 34.54 3.48 16.39
C HIS A 35 34.24 4.81 15.69
N ASP A 36 35.13 5.29 14.85
CA ASP A 36 34.94 6.55 14.11
C ASP A 36 33.78 6.46 13.11
N LYS A 37 33.58 5.30 12.45
CA LYS A 37 32.40 5.03 11.62
C LYS A 37 31.10 5.06 12.43
N LEU A 38 31.05 4.39 13.58
CA LEU A 38 29.86 4.39 14.45
C LEU A 38 29.51 5.80 14.95
N VAL A 39 30.52 6.61 15.29
CA VAL A 39 30.31 8.01 15.69
C VAL A 39 29.79 8.84 14.51
N ALA A 40 30.30 8.63 13.30
CA ALA A 40 29.82 9.30 12.09
C ALA A 40 28.36 8.92 11.77
N ASP A 41 28.02 7.64 11.84
CA ASP A 41 26.65 7.14 11.61
C ASP A 41 25.67 7.63 12.68
N ALA A 42 26.08 7.65 13.95
CA ALA A 42 25.28 8.21 15.04
C ALA A 42 25.02 9.71 14.86
N LYS A 43 26.02 10.48 14.42
CA LYS A 43 25.87 11.91 14.10
C LYS A 43 24.97 12.13 12.89
N ALA A 44 25.13 11.34 11.83
CA ALA A 44 24.27 11.41 10.64
C ALA A 44 22.81 11.06 10.97
N SER A 45 22.60 10.01 11.78
CA SER A 45 21.28 9.62 12.28
C SER A 45 20.65 10.72 13.15
N SER A 46 21.41 11.27 14.11
CA SER A 46 20.95 12.39 14.95
C SER A 46 20.59 13.63 14.13
N GLY A 47 21.38 13.96 13.11
CA GLY A 47 21.08 15.05 12.16
C GLY A 47 19.78 14.82 11.38
N ARG A 48 19.54 13.58 10.90
CA ARG A 48 18.28 13.21 10.25
C ARG A 48 17.09 13.33 11.21
N VAL A 49 17.20 12.84 12.44
CA VAL A 49 16.14 12.91 13.45
C VAL A 49 15.79 14.37 13.79
N ARG A 50 16.79 15.25 13.93
CA ARG A 50 16.55 16.68 14.16
C ARG A 50 15.80 17.32 12.99
N LYS A 51 16.21 17.03 11.76
CA LYS A 51 15.57 17.54 10.56
C LYS A 51 14.12 17.05 10.41
N ILE A 52 13.86 15.78 10.72
CA ILE A 52 12.50 15.22 10.73
C ILE A 52 11.66 15.94 11.79
N SER A 53 12.16 16.09 13.01
CA SER A 53 11.44 16.79 14.09
C SER A 53 11.18 18.27 13.75
N GLU A 54 12.09 18.94 13.06
CA GLU A 54 11.90 20.31 12.60
C GLU A 54 10.81 20.41 11.51
N LEU A 55 10.83 19.51 10.54
CA LEU A 55 9.79 19.40 9.51
C LEU A 55 8.42 19.07 10.12
N GLU A 56 8.36 18.23 11.15
CA GLU A 56 7.12 17.92 11.87
C GLU A 56 6.56 19.15 12.60
N ARG A 57 7.42 19.94 13.26
CA ARG A 57 7.01 21.20 13.89
C ARG A 57 6.52 22.21 12.86
N GLU A 58 7.22 22.33 11.74
CA GLU A 58 6.82 23.21 10.64
C GLU A 58 5.48 22.78 10.04
N LYS A 59 5.29 21.47 9.80
CA LYS A 59 4.02 20.92 9.34
C LYS A 59 2.88 21.25 10.30
N THR A 60 3.07 21.06 11.60
CA THR A 60 2.05 21.40 12.61
C THR A 60 1.75 22.90 12.61
N ARG A 61 2.77 23.75 12.59
CA ARG A 61 2.60 25.21 12.53
C ARG A 61 1.85 25.65 11.28
N LEU A 62 2.17 25.09 10.12
CA LEU A 62 1.47 25.38 8.87
C LEU A 62 0.02 24.88 8.92
N SER A 63 -0.22 23.71 9.50
CA SER A 63 -1.57 23.18 9.71
C SER A 63 -2.40 24.10 10.62
N ASP A 64 -1.83 24.59 11.71
CA ASP A 64 -2.51 25.51 12.62
C ASP A 64 -2.80 26.87 11.96
N ALA A 65 -1.84 27.38 11.19
CA ALA A 65 -2.01 28.62 10.43
C ALA A 65 -3.10 28.47 9.36
N LEU A 66 -3.15 27.34 8.67
CA LEU A 66 -4.18 27.03 7.67
C LEU A 66 -5.56 26.98 8.35
N ASN A 67 -5.70 26.21 9.43
CA ASN A 67 -6.95 26.10 10.19
C ASN A 67 -7.43 27.48 10.70
N SER A 68 -6.51 28.31 11.18
CA SER A 68 -6.84 29.66 11.63
C SER A 68 -7.30 30.56 10.48
N ALA A 69 -6.64 30.49 9.32
CA ALA A 69 -7.02 31.25 8.14
C ALA A 69 -8.39 30.82 7.62
N THR A 70 -8.66 29.51 7.54
CA THR A 70 -9.97 28.96 7.17
C THR A 70 -11.06 29.46 8.10
N SER A 71 -10.89 29.35 9.41
CA SER A 71 -11.89 29.82 10.38
C SER A 71 -12.17 31.32 10.28
N ARG A 72 -11.14 32.15 10.02
CA ARG A 72 -11.33 33.59 9.80
C ARG A 72 -12.11 33.89 8.52
N LEU A 73 -11.84 33.12 7.47
CA LEU A 73 -12.53 33.27 6.19
C LEU A 73 -14.01 32.87 6.33
N ASP A 74 -14.29 31.76 7.01
CA ASP A 74 -15.67 31.33 7.33
C ASP A 74 -16.44 32.40 8.12
N ASP A 75 -15.79 33.03 9.11
CA ASP A 75 -16.40 34.11 9.89
C ASP A 75 -16.69 35.36 9.05
N LEU A 76 -15.80 35.73 8.13
CA LEU A 76 -16.00 36.86 7.22
C LEU A 76 -17.12 36.57 6.22
N GLU A 77 -17.13 35.38 5.63
CA GLU A 77 -18.19 34.92 4.73
C GLU A 77 -19.55 34.98 5.43
N ARG A 78 -19.65 34.46 6.66
CA ARG A 78 -20.88 34.53 7.44
C ARG A 78 -21.36 35.96 7.66
N ARG A 79 -20.45 36.87 8.04
CA ARG A 79 -20.80 38.30 8.25
C ARG A 79 -21.27 38.97 6.97
N MET A 80 -20.62 38.70 5.84
CA MET A 80 -21.03 39.23 4.54
C MET A 80 -22.40 38.69 4.12
N GLU A 81 -22.63 37.40 4.35
CA GLU A 81 -23.91 36.75 4.03
C GLU A 81 -25.05 37.30 4.89
N GLU A 82 -24.83 37.49 6.19
CA GLU A 82 -25.78 38.13 7.11
C GLU A 82 -26.08 39.57 6.71
N ALA A 83 -25.06 40.35 6.30
CA ALA A 83 -25.24 41.71 5.79
C ALA A 83 -26.08 41.71 4.51
N ARG A 84 -25.73 40.87 3.53
CA ARG A 84 -26.47 40.73 2.27
C ARG A 84 -27.92 40.33 2.51
N TYR A 85 -28.17 39.36 3.40
CA TYR A 85 -29.52 38.95 3.78
C TYR A 85 -30.32 40.11 4.40
N ASN A 86 -29.70 40.87 5.31
CA ASN A 86 -30.35 42.00 5.95
C ASN A 86 -30.72 43.13 4.98
N GLU A 87 -29.96 43.32 3.90
CA GLU A 87 -30.26 44.29 2.84
C GLU A 87 -31.42 43.87 1.94
N ILE A 88 -31.64 42.56 1.76
CA ILE A 88 -32.60 42.03 0.78
C ILE A 88 -33.85 41.40 1.40
N LYS A 89 -33.89 41.20 2.72
CA LYS A 89 -34.99 40.49 3.42
C LYS A 89 -36.38 41.09 3.19
N ASP A 90 -36.45 42.41 2.95
CA ASP A 90 -37.71 43.14 2.76
C ASP A 90 -38.12 43.25 1.28
N ASP A 91 -37.28 42.76 0.35
CA ASP A 91 -37.55 42.70 -1.09
C ASP A 91 -37.81 41.23 -1.50
N PRO A 92 -39.07 40.84 -1.77
CA PRO A 92 -39.44 39.44 -1.99
C PRO A 92 -38.81 38.85 -3.26
N VAL A 93 -38.51 39.68 -4.27
CA VAL A 93 -37.86 39.20 -5.50
C VAL A 93 -36.40 38.90 -5.23
N LYS A 94 -35.69 39.81 -4.55
CA LYS A 94 -34.28 39.59 -4.19
C LYS A 94 -34.09 38.47 -3.18
N LEU A 95 -34.99 38.36 -2.21
CA LEU A 95 -34.98 37.28 -1.23
C LEU A 95 -35.10 35.90 -1.90
N ARG A 96 -35.98 35.78 -2.90
CA ARG A 96 -36.14 34.54 -3.67
C ARG A 96 -34.85 34.19 -4.43
N THR A 97 -34.28 35.14 -5.16
CA THR A 97 -33.01 34.93 -5.88
C THR A 97 -31.90 34.49 -4.95
N TYR A 98 -31.78 35.12 -3.77
CA TYR A 98 -30.79 34.73 -2.77
C TYR A 98 -31.03 33.31 -2.21
N GLN A 99 -32.29 32.93 -1.96
CA GLN A 99 -32.62 31.57 -1.53
C GLN A 99 -32.27 30.53 -2.60
N ASP A 100 -32.54 30.84 -3.87
CA ASP A 100 -32.21 29.99 -5.00
C ASP A 100 -30.68 29.82 -5.13
N GLU A 101 -29.91 30.91 -5.06
CA GLU A 101 -28.44 30.90 -5.03
C GLU A 101 -27.91 30.02 -3.88
N ARG A 102 -28.41 30.22 -2.65
CA ARG A 102 -28.02 29.41 -1.48
C ARG A 102 -28.32 27.93 -1.66
N SER A 103 -29.43 27.60 -2.33
CA SER A 103 -29.79 26.22 -2.64
C SER A 103 -28.83 25.57 -3.62
N VAL A 104 -28.36 26.33 -4.62
CA VAL A 104 -27.36 25.86 -5.61
C VAL A 104 -26.03 25.63 -4.93
N THR A 105 -25.51 26.61 -4.17
CA THR A 105 -24.25 26.46 -3.44
C THR A 105 -24.27 25.28 -2.47
N LYS A 106 -25.40 25.02 -1.80
CA LYS A 106 -25.55 23.84 -0.94
C LYS A 106 -25.42 22.54 -1.73
N ARG A 107 -26.09 22.43 -2.88
CA ARG A 107 -26.00 21.24 -3.75
C ARG A 107 -24.60 21.05 -4.31
N GLU A 108 -23.91 22.12 -4.68
CA GLU A 108 -22.52 22.07 -5.15
C GLU A 108 -21.59 21.51 -4.06
N ARG A 109 -21.73 21.97 -2.81
CA ARG A 109 -20.98 21.40 -1.67
C ARG A 109 -21.29 19.92 -1.44
N GLU A 110 -22.56 19.52 -1.47
CA GLU A 110 -22.96 18.12 -1.32
C GLU A 110 -22.37 17.23 -2.44
N LEU A 111 -22.29 17.75 -3.68
CA LEU A 111 -21.65 17.06 -4.79
C LEU A 111 -20.13 16.94 -4.59
N GLU A 112 -19.47 18.02 -4.17
CA GLU A 112 -18.03 18.01 -3.91
C GLU A 112 -17.66 17.04 -2.77
N GLU A 113 -18.43 17.02 -1.68
CA GLU A 113 -18.25 16.07 -0.59
C GLU A 113 -18.45 14.62 -1.05
N ARG A 114 -19.46 14.38 -1.88
CA ARG A 114 -19.72 13.06 -2.47
C ARG A 114 -18.59 12.63 -3.40
N GLU A 115 -18.06 13.55 -4.20
CA GLU A 115 -16.93 13.28 -5.10
C GLU A 115 -15.65 12.98 -4.32
N LYS A 116 -15.35 13.74 -3.25
CA LYS A 116 -14.25 13.44 -2.33
C LYS A 116 -14.42 12.06 -1.69
N GLY A 117 -15.62 11.74 -1.23
CA GLY A 117 -15.96 10.42 -0.68
C GLY A 117 -15.73 9.31 -1.70
N PHE A 118 -16.22 9.48 -2.93
CA PHE A 118 -16.03 8.52 -4.02
C PHE A 118 -14.56 8.32 -4.35
N ASN A 119 -13.79 9.39 -4.50
CA ASN A 119 -12.36 9.31 -4.80
C ASN A 119 -11.58 8.59 -3.69
N LYS A 120 -11.92 8.84 -2.42
CA LYS A 120 -11.32 8.10 -1.29
C LYS A 120 -11.64 6.61 -1.35
N THR A 121 -12.90 6.25 -1.59
CA THR A 121 -13.28 4.82 -1.71
C THR A 121 -12.63 4.17 -2.92
N LYS A 122 -12.46 4.91 -4.02
CA LYS A 122 -11.78 4.43 -5.22
C LYS A 122 -10.32 4.10 -4.93
N THR A 123 -9.59 5.01 -4.27
CA THR A 123 -8.20 4.74 -3.89
C THR A 123 -8.08 3.57 -2.91
N GLU A 124 -8.98 3.48 -1.93
CA GLU A 124 -9.00 2.33 -0.99
C GLU A 124 -9.27 1.00 -1.70
N LEU A 125 -10.14 0.99 -2.72
CA LEU A 125 -10.41 -0.19 -3.53
C LEU A 125 -9.24 -0.54 -4.44
N GLU A 126 -8.58 0.45 -5.06
CA GLU A 126 -7.38 0.25 -5.87
C GLU A 126 -6.24 -0.35 -5.03
N ASP A 127 -6.00 0.16 -3.82
CA ASP A 127 -5.03 -0.38 -2.87
C ASP A 127 -5.37 -1.82 -2.47
N ARG A 128 -6.66 -2.10 -2.21
CA ARG A 128 -7.12 -3.45 -1.83
C ARG A 128 -7.03 -4.44 -2.99
N ILE A 129 -7.28 -4.01 -4.22
CA ILE A 129 -7.09 -4.84 -5.41
C ILE A 129 -5.60 -5.19 -5.56
N ALA A 130 -4.71 -4.20 -5.43
CA ALA A 130 -3.26 -4.44 -5.50
C ALA A 130 -2.78 -5.41 -4.39
N GLU A 131 -3.32 -5.30 -3.19
CA GLU A 131 -3.02 -6.23 -2.09
C GLU A 131 -3.52 -7.65 -2.38
N LEU A 132 -4.75 -7.79 -2.91
CA LEU A 132 -5.31 -9.08 -3.32
C LEU A 132 -4.53 -9.73 -4.46
N GLU A 133 -4.09 -8.95 -5.46
CA GLU A 133 -3.25 -9.45 -6.55
C GLU A 133 -1.90 -9.94 -6.03
N LYS A 134 -1.28 -9.21 -5.10
CA LYS A 134 -0.03 -9.64 -4.46
C LYS A 134 -0.21 -10.91 -3.62
N ALA A 135 -1.31 -11.02 -2.87
CA ALA A 135 -1.63 -12.22 -2.10
C ALA A 135 -1.90 -13.43 -3.01
N ASN A 136 -2.64 -13.22 -4.10
CA ASN A 136 -2.97 -14.27 -5.07
C ASN A 136 -1.71 -14.78 -5.78
N THR A 137 -0.85 -13.88 -6.28
CA THR A 137 0.43 -14.26 -6.90
C THR A 137 1.31 -15.05 -5.92
N THR A 138 1.43 -14.61 -4.67
CA THR A 138 2.18 -15.34 -3.62
C THR A 138 1.60 -16.74 -3.37
N SER A 139 0.26 -16.87 -3.27
CA SER A 139 -0.40 -18.16 -3.09
C SER A 139 -0.18 -19.11 -4.27
N THR A 140 -0.26 -18.58 -5.49
CA THR A 140 -0.02 -19.32 -6.73
C THR A 140 1.43 -19.81 -6.81
N VAL A 141 2.39 -18.95 -6.47
CA VAL A 141 3.82 -19.31 -6.40
C VAL A 141 4.03 -20.43 -5.38
N ASN A 142 3.44 -20.33 -4.18
CA ASN A 142 3.57 -21.37 -3.16
C ASN A 142 3.01 -22.73 -3.62
N LEU A 143 1.86 -22.74 -4.29
CA LEU A 143 1.26 -23.96 -4.84
C LEU A 143 2.16 -24.62 -5.90
N ILE A 144 2.69 -23.81 -6.82
CA ILE A 144 3.59 -24.29 -7.88
C ILE A 144 4.92 -24.74 -7.29
N ALA A 145 5.51 -23.96 -6.37
CA ALA A 145 6.74 -24.33 -5.66
C ALA A 145 6.61 -25.70 -4.97
N ALA A 146 5.50 -25.90 -4.23
CA ALA A 146 5.20 -27.16 -3.58
C ALA A 146 5.01 -28.32 -4.58
N ARG A 147 4.35 -28.07 -5.72
CA ARG A 147 4.13 -29.08 -6.77
C ARG A 147 5.45 -29.53 -7.42
N TYR A 148 6.41 -28.63 -7.59
CA TYR A 148 7.69 -28.90 -8.27
C TYR A 148 8.89 -29.07 -7.33
N ASN A 149 8.69 -29.11 -6.01
CA ASN A 149 9.77 -29.15 -5.00
C ASN A 149 10.82 -28.04 -5.17
N LEU A 150 10.35 -26.82 -5.43
CA LEU A 150 11.18 -25.61 -5.54
C LEU A 150 10.99 -24.72 -4.31
N LYS A 151 11.92 -23.79 -4.09
CA LYS A 151 11.71 -22.71 -3.11
C LYS A 151 10.80 -21.66 -3.71
N ALA A 152 9.81 -21.21 -2.94
CA ALA A 152 8.89 -20.17 -3.37
C ALA A 152 9.60 -18.83 -3.65
N ASP A 153 10.65 -18.50 -2.90
CA ASP A 153 11.45 -17.29 -3.07
C ASP A 153 12.10 -17.23 -4.47
N ASP A 154 12.68 -18.34 -4.94
CA ASP A 154 13.31 -18.43 -6.26
C ASP A 154 12.31 -18.18 -7.41
N LEU A 155 11.03 -18.53 -7.20
CA LEU A 155 9.95 -18.32 -8.16
C LEU A 155 9.35 -16.90 -8.06
N LEU A 156 9.30 -16.31 -6.86
CA LEU A 156 8.90 -14.91 -6.64
C LEU A 156 9.90 -13.95 -7.30
N ASP A 157 11.19 -14.23 -7.21
CA ASP A 157 12.27 -13.42 -7.78
C ASP A 157 12.22 -13.33 -9.31
N LEU A 158 11.58 -14.30 -9.98
CA LEU A 158 11.37 -14.26 -11.43
C LEU A 158 10.35 -13.22 -11.88
N GLY A 159 9.55 -12.67 -10.95
CA GLY A 159 8.56 -11.63 -11.25
C GLY A 159 7.43 -12.06 -12.19
N ILE A 160 7.22 -13.37 -12.36
CA ILE A 160 6.18 -13.91 -13.24
C ILE A 160 4.86 -13.96 -12.48
N THR A 161 3.92 -13.10 -12.86
CA THR A 161 2.57 -13.04 -12.27
C THR A 161 1.57 -13.99 -12.93
N ASP A 162 1.89 -14.50 -14.12
CA ASP A 162 1.03 -15.39 -14.91
C ASP A 162 1.22 -16.86 -14.45
N PRO A 163 0.17 -17.51 -13.90
CA PRO A 163 0.26 -18.87 -13.37
C PRO A 163 0.75 -19.90 -14.39
N GLU A 164 0.31 -19.83 -15.64
CA GLU A 164 0.67 -20.82 -16.66
C GLU A 164 2.15 -20.71 -17.07
N LYS A 165 2.65 -19.47 -17.16
CA LYS A 165 4.08 -19.23 -17.45
C LYS A 165 4.94 -19.64 -16.27
N LEU A 166 4.49 -19.34 -15.05
CA LEU A 166 5.20 -19.71 -13.84
C LEU A 166 5.30 -21.24 -13.70
N GLU A 167 4.22 -21.97 -14.00
CA GLU A 167 4.21 -23.43 -14.00
C GLU A 167 5.17 -24.03 -15.06
N LYS A 168 5.23 -23.46 -16.26
CA LYS A 168 6.18 -23.86 -17.31
C LYS A 168 7.65 -23.62 -16.94
N VAL A 169 7.94 -22.56 -16.18
CA VAL A 169 9.30 -22.27 -15.72
C VAL A 169 9.66 -23.17 -14.55
N ALA A 170 8.74 -23.37 -13.59
CA ALA A 170 8.91 -24.29 -12.48
C ALA A 170 9.15 -25.74 -12.94
N SER A 171 8.46 -26.20 -13.98
CA SER A 171 8.68 -27.55 -14.53
C SER A 171 10.10 -27.76 -15.09
N LYS A 172 10.72 -26.69 -15.62
CA LYS A 172 12.09 -26.73 -16.17
C LYS A 172 13.17 -26.59 -15.10
N LEU A 173 12.82 -26.02 -13.94
CA LEU A 173 13.75 -25.79 -12.83
C LEU A 173 13.77 -26.93 -11.80
N LYS A 174 12.88 -27.93 -11.95
CA LYS A 174 12.73 -29.03 -11.00
C LYS A 174 14.09 -29.70 -10.74
N PRO A 175 14.53 -29.79 -9.47
CA PRO A 175 15.81 -30.42 -9.13
C PRO A 175 15.71 -31.92 -9.38
N GLY A 176 16.52 -32.41 -10.32
CA GLY A 176 16.59 -33.83 -10.69
C GLY A 176 16.26 -34.13 -12.15
N ASP A 177 15.89 -33.14 -12.97
CA ASP A 177 15.98 -33.28 -14.42
C ASP A 177 17.30 -32.66 -14.87
N ASP A 178 18.39 -33.41 -14.67
CA ASP A 178 19.54 -33.35 -15.58
C ASP A 178 19.08 -33.87 -16.95
N GLY A 179 18.08 -33.18 -17.53
CA GLY A 179 17.73 -33.23 -18.92
C GLY A 179 18.84 -32.52 -19.66
N GLY A 180 19.96 -33.23 -19.79
CA GLY A 180 20.89 -33.00 -20.88
C GLY A 180 20.06 -32.77 -22.12
N GLY A 181 20.34 -31.68 -22.82
CA GLY A 181 19.72 -31.42 -24.11
C GLY A 181 20.02 -32.59 -25.02
N ASP A 182 19.09 -33.55 -25.10
CA ASP A 182 19.06 -34.54 -26.15
C ASP A 182 18.36 -33.87 -27.33
N GLN A 183 19.16 -33.19 -28.13
CA GLN A 183 18.87 -33.07 -29.56
C GLN A 183 18.96 -34.47 -30.16
N GLY A 184 17.95 -35.29 -29.91
CA GLY A 184 17.95 -36.71 -30.23
C GLY A 184 16.65 -37.13 -30.90
N ASN A 185 16.65 -37.02 -32.22
CA ASN A 185 15.88 -37.83 -33.15
C ASN A 185 14.35 -37.64 -33.21
N GLN A 186 13.91 -36.98 -34.28
CA GLN A 186 12.58 -37.16 -34.87
C GLN A 186 12.48 -38.60 -35.41
N ASP A 187 12.20 -39.58 -34.56
CA ASP A 187 11.72 -40.88 -35.04
C ASP A 187 10.21 -40.79 -35.26
N ASN A 188 9.86 -40.45 -36.50
CA ASN A 188 8.59 -40.75 -37.14
C ASN A 188 8.37 -42.28 -37.11
N THR A 189 7.89 -42.81 -35.98
CA THR A 189 7.34 -44.16 -35.94
C THR A 189 5.84 -44.06 -35.76
N TRP A 190 5.17 -43.89 -36.89
CA TRP A 190 3.75 -44.15 -37.05
C TRP A 190 3.46 -45.59 -36.61
N LYS A 191 2.60 -45.75 -35.59
CA LYS A 191 1.86 -46.98 -35.34
C LYS A 191 0.37 -46.64 -35.35
N PRO A 192 -0.39 -47.05 -36.37
CA PRO A 192 -1.81 -47.29 -36.17
C PRO A 192 -1.95 -48.68 -35.56
N ASP A 193 -2.73 -48.83 -34.52
CA ASP A 193 -4.02 -49.51 -34.66
C ASP A 193 -4.79 -49.46 -33.35
N SER A 194 -6.10 -49.27 -33.50
CA SER A 194 -7.24 -49.73 -32.70
C SER A 194 -6.99 -50.28 -31.27
N ASN A 195 -7.80 -49.96 -30.26
CA ASN A 195 -9.25 -50.00 -30.28
C ASN A 195 -9.83 -49.47 -28.94
N ASP A 196 -11.05 -48.95 -29.01
CA ASP A 196 -12.12 -48.98 -28.00
C ASP A 196 -11.91 -48.42 -26.57
N GLY A 197 -12.68 -47.36 -26.27
CA GLY A 197 -12.96 -46.98 -24.88
C GLY A 197 -13.71 -45.67 -24.74
N LYS A 198 -14.99 -45.65 -25.15
CA LYS A 198 -15.97 -44.55 -25.04
C LYS A 198 -15.72 -43.62 -23.84
N GLY A 199 -15.31 -42.39 -24.15
CA GLY A 199 -15.32 -41.28 -23.20
C GLY A 199 -16.76 -40.87 -22.86
N ALA A 200 -17.09 -40.90 -21.57
CA ALA A 200 -18.06 -39.98 -21.00
C ALA A 200 -17.30 -38.67 -20.68
N GLY A 201 -16.83 -38.00 -21.72
CA GLY A 201 -16.25 -36.66 -21.62
C GLY A 201 -17.39 -35.66 -21.49
N LYS A 202 -17.40 -34.88 -20.41
CA LYS A 202 -18.29 -33.72 -20.29
C LYS A 202 -18.12 -32.85 -21.55
N PRO A 203 -19.20 -32.38 -22.18
CA PRO A 203 -19.08 -31.55 -23.36
C PRO A 203 -18.30 -30.28 -23.02
N ASP A 204 -17.28 -30.00 -23.81
CA ASP A 204 -16.57 -28.74 -23.78
C ASP A 204 -17.44 -27.69 -24.49
N PHE A 205 -18.10 -26.85 -23.69
CA PHE A 205 -19.08 -25.87 -24.18
C PHE A 205 -18.44 -24.73 -24.97
N GLU A 206 -17.11 -24.55 -24.86
CA GLU A 206 -16.39 -23.48 -25.57
C GLU A 206 -16.21 -23.78 -27.06
N THR A 207 -16.27 -25.07 -27.45
CA THR A 207 -16.10 -25.50 -28.84
C THR A 207 -17.39 -25.96 -29.50
N MET A 208 -18.51 -25.96 -28.79
CA MET A 208 -19.81 -26.34 -29.34
C MET A 208 -20.43 -25.23 -30.19
N SER A 209 -20.93 -25.61 -31.37
CA SER A 209 -21.73 -24.70 -32.18
C SER A 209 -23.03 -24.35 -31.43
N PRO A 210 -23.61 -23.14 -31.66
CA PRO A 210 -24.85 -22.74 -31.00
C PRO A 210 -26.02 -23.73 -31.18
N GLU A 211 -26.08 -24.40 -32.34
CA GLU A 211 -27.08 -25.44 -32.63
C GLU A 211 -26.89 -26.72 -31.80
N ALA A 212 -25.62 -27.09 -31.53
CA ALA A 212 -25.30 -28.25 -30.68
C ALA A 212 -25.61 -27.96 -29.20
N MET A 213 -25.38 -26.74 -28.73
CA MET A 213 -25.75 -26.31 -27.38
C MET A 213 -27.27 -26.34 -27.18
N ASP A 214 -28.05 -25.80 -28.11
CA ASP A 214 -29.52 -25.73 -27.98
C ASP A 214 -30.15 -27.14 -27.93
N LYS A 215 -29.57 -28.10 -28.67
CA LYS A 215 -29.99 -29.50 -28.63
C LYS A 215 -29.66 -30.18 -27.28
N TYR A 216 -28.45 -29.95 -26.75
CA TYR A 216 -28.04 -30.48 -25.45
C TYR A 216 -28.91 -29.97 -24.29
N PHE A 217 -29.23 -28.68 -24.28
CA PHE A 217 -30.09 -28.11 -23.24
C PHE A 217 -31.55 -28.55 -23.34
N LYS A 218 -32.05 -28.86 -24.54
CA LYS A 218 -33.40 -29.43 -24.71
C LYS A 218 -33.49 -30.87 -24.21
N GLU A 219 -32.47 -31.70 -24.42
CA GLU A 219 -32.46 -33.09 -23.98
C GLU A 219 -32.25 -33.25 -22.45
N HIS A 220 -31.60 -32.27 -21.80
CA HIS A 220 -31.28 -32.35 -20.36
C HIS A 220 -32.09 -31.42 -19.43
N LYS A 221 -33.08 -30.67 -19.95
CA LYS A 221 -33.98 -29.83 -19.14
C LYS A 221 -35.26 -30.53 -18.65
N SER A 222 -35.43 -31.82 -18.91
CA SER A 222 -36.62 -32.59 -18.47
C SER A 222 -36.31 -33.71 -17.48
N ALA A 223 -35.39 -33.46 -16.54
CA ALA A 223 -35.21 -34.28 -15.34
C ALA A 223 -35.41 -33.45 -14.08
#